data_AF-A0AA36JQA6-F1
#
_entry.id   AF-A0AA36JQA6-F1
#
_cell.length_a   1.000
_cell.length_b   1.000
_cell.length_c   1.000
_cell.angle_alpha   90.00
_cell.angle_beta   90.00
_cell.angle_gamma   90.00
#
_symmetry.space_group_name_H-M   'P 1'
#
loop_
_entity.id
_entity.type
_entity.pdbx_description
1 polymer ?
#
loop_
_entity_poly.entity_id
_entity_poly.type
_entity_poly.pdbx_seq_one_letter_code
_entity_poly.pdbx_strand_id
1 'polypeptide(L)'
;MGNQCSGEPAGSAEEVRAVAGNAENRMHLRRVQPRPEPPLTLPDFPEMKEVFPASAPPSVGLFTDVEFPASDESIGGVKGDAANPNVGRYLEEMLHLVVPGWVRPRQMIGKEAKQYKLYQSTGEPCLFKNVSPRDIQQGYLGDCWLVSSFAALAEYPDRVRALFKQHTLTEDGRYDIRLYAPHEEEWKVITIDDRLPYWQRPGTYGTCCFAKPTKENEFWPCLLEKAVAKFVKAYYRIDGGFESIALEMLTGKPAISIGISALQDGNHQPYAILTGPNNRMCMHATVYLRQKSIDAGWSYWGQDASKFCDNKTALSDPELWQKLKDSNKEGYSLACGSRCEYNGILQGHAYTILRMLDVPVTRQGKTQTIQLMHVRNPHMTNEWKGKWRDDDKTTWNAYPEALKATGHKVGVKDNGVFWMEWEDFKKGFAEIAICFDKQDEGKRYTDTSAKAHAEHVKVEWGLTGPQKWEGL
;
A
#
# COMPACT_ATOMS: atom_id res chain seq x y z
N MET A 1 6.87 -37.39 -53.56
CA MET A 1 5.98 -36.30 -54.01
C MET A 1 5.09 -35.91 -52.84
N GLY A 2 5.24 -34.69 -52.31
CA GLY A 2 4.34 -33.96 -51.37
C GLY A 2 3.97 -34.65 -50.03
N ASN A 3 3.70 -34.00 -48.92
CA ASN A 3 3.64 -32.60 -48.54
C ASN A 3 3.64 -32.56 -46.99
N GLN A 4 4.18 -31.49 -46.40
CA GLN A 4 4.11 -31.21 -44.96
C GLN A 4 2.69 -30.82 -44.52
N CYS A 5 2.35 -31.12 -43.27
CA CYS A 5 1.55 -30.24 -42.41
C CYS A 5 1.77 -30.59 -40.93
N SER A 6 2.53 -29.73 -40.25
CA SER A 6 2.67 -29.64 -38.80
C SER A 6 1.48 -28.86 -38.21
N GLY A 7 0.80 -29.44 -37.23
CA GLY A 7 -0.18 -28.73 -36.38
C GLY A 7 0.49 -28.22 -35.11
N GLU A 8 0.43 -26.91 -34.89
CA GLU A 8 0.74 -26.26 -33.61
C GLU A 8 -0.44 -26.41 -32.62
N PRO A 9 -0.18 -26.54 -31.30
CA PRO A 9 -1.22 -26.46 -30.28
C PRO A 9 -1.43 -25.04 -29.73
N ALA A 10 -2.64 -24.84 -29.22
CA ALA A 10 -3.24 -23.61 -28.71
C ALA A 10 -2.37 -22.79 -27.74
N GLY A 11 -2.39 -21.47 -27.95
CA GLY A 11 -1.69 -20.47 -27.13
C GLY A 11 -2.22 -20.37 -25.70
N SER A 12 -1.27 -20.40 -24.76
CA SER A 12 -1.44 -20.13 -23.34
C SER A 12 -1.74 -18.65 -23.08
N ALA A 13 -2.67 -18.38 -22.16
CA ALA A 13 -2.88 -17.04 -21.60
C ALA A 13 -1.60 -16.55 -20.90
N GLU A 14 -1.07 -15.40 -21.35
CA GLU A 14 0.07 -14.74 -20.70
C GLU A 14 -0.39 -14.03 -19.42
N GLU A 15 -0.01 -14.58 -18.26
CA GLU A 15 -0.05 -13.88 -16.98
C GLU A 15 1.01 -12.76 -16.97
N VAL A 16 0.56 -11.51 -16.88
CA VAL A 16 1.45 -10.35 -16.69
C VAL A 16 1.88 -10.30 -15.22
N ARG A 17 3.14 -10.63 -14.94
CA ARG A 17 3.75 -10.54 -13.61
C ARG A 17 4.27 -9.12 -13.36
N ALA A 18 3.98 -8.57 -12.18
CA ALA A 18 4.63 -7.36 -11.69
C ALA A 18 6.11 -7.65 -11.42
N VAL A 19 7.00 -6.77 -11.87
CA VAL A 19 8.45 -6.87 -11.66
C VAL A 19 8.85 -5.74 -10.72
N ALA A 20 9.42 -6.08 -9.56
CA ALA A 20 10.00 -5.11 -8.65
C ALA A 20 11.23 -4.46 -9.32
N GLY A 21 11.31 -3.12 -9.25
CA GLY A 21 12.45 -2.37 -9.76
C GLY A 21 13.70 -2.70 -8.94
N ASN A 22 14.72 -3.25 -9.61
CA ASN A 22 16.05 -3.39 -9.02
C ASN A 22 17.08 -2.74 -9.95
N ALA A 23 18.02 -1.99 -9.37
CA ALA A 23 18.95 -1.12 -10.10
C ALA A 23 20.03 -1.87 -10.92
N GLU A 24 20.14 -3.19 -10.77
CA GLU A 24 21.23 -3.97 -11.39
C GLU A 24 20.80 -5.03 -12.42
N ASN A 25 19.50 -5.26 -12.63
CA ASN A 25 19.04 -6.11 -13.73
C ASN A 25 18.77 -5.27 -14.97
N ARG A 26 19.80 -5.10 -15.81
CA ARG A 26 19.61 -4.71 -17.21
C ARG A 26 18.57 -5.65 -17.82
N MET A 27 17.41 -5.11 -18.17
CA MET A 27 16.40 -5.77 -18.98
C MET A 27 17.05 -6.39 -20.23
N HIS A 28 17.26 -7.71 -20.22
CA HIS A 28 17.32 -8.47 -21.47
C HIS A 28 15.89 -8.76 -21.92
N LEU A 29 15.16 -7.69 -22.25
CA LEU A 29 13.98 -7.80 -23.10
C LEU A 29 14.47 -8.28 -24.46
N ARG A 30 13.88 -9.37 -24.98
CA ARG A 30 14.14 -9.85 -26.34
C ARG A 30 14.00 -8.68 -27.31
N ARG A 31 15.04 -8.46 -28.14
CA ARG A 31 14.96 -7.57 -29.31
C ARG A 31 13.76 -8.02 -30.15
N VAL A 32 12.67 -7.26 -30.08
CA VAL A 32 11.63 -7.32 -31.10
C VAL A 32 12.29 -6.78 -32.36
N GLN A 33 12.48 -7.63 -33.37
CA GLN A 33 12.94 -7.15 -34.66
C GLN A 33 11.92 -6.13 -35.20
N PRO A 34 12.38 -4.99 -35.75
CA PRO A 34 11.48 -3.99 -36.28
C PRO A 34 10.66 -4.62 -37.42
N ARG A 35 9.36 -4.77 -37.20
CA ARG A 35 8.41 -5.05 -38.27
C ARG A 35 8.26 -3.74 -39.08
N PRO A 36 8.21 -3.77 -40.41
CA PRO A 36 8.00 -2.56 -41.21
C PRO A 36 6.72 -1.85 -40.75
N GLU A 37 6.84 -0.56 -40.49
CA GLU A 37 5.74 0.29 -40.03
C GLU A 37 4.61 0.29 -41.06
N PRO A 38 3.37 -0.08 -40.68
CA PRO A 38 2.21 0.27 -41.47
C PRO A 38 1.92 1.78 -41.29
N PRO A 39 1.33 2.45 -42.30
CA PRO A 39 1.10 3.88 -42.26
C PRO A 39 0.30 4.28 -41.01
N LEU A 40 0.86 5.21 -40.24
CA LEU A 40 0.22 5.89 -39.10
C LEU A 40 -1.06 6.58 -39.57
N THR A 41 -2.15 5.84 -39.53
CA THR A 41 -3.49 6.38 -39.39
C THR A 41 -4.11 5.65 -38.22
N LEU A 42 -4.06 6.30 -37.05
CA LEU A 42 -4.88 5.89 -35.92
C LEU A 42 -6.33 5.94 -36.42
N PRO A 43 -7.17 4.91 -36.17
CA PRO A 43 -8.59 5.02 -36.43
C PRO A 43 -9.13 6.19 -35.62
N ASP A 44 -9.97 7.04 -36.22
CA ASP A 44 -10.65 8.13 -35.53
C ASP A 44 -11.39 7.54 -34.32
N PHE A 45 -10.86 7.82 -33.13
CA PHE A 45 -11.54 7.51 -31.88
C PHE A 45 -12.83 8.33 -31.88
N PRO A 46 -14.00 7.75 -31.56
CA PRO A 46 -15.17 8.58 -31.31
C PRO A 46 -14.80 9.53 -30.17
N GLU A 47 -14.81 10.83 -30.45
CA GLU A 47 -14.74 11.86 -29.41
C GLU A 47 -15.73 11.46 -28.33
N MET A 48 -15.27 11.24 -27.10
CA MET A 48 -16.16 11.22 -25.95
C MET A 48 -16.70 12.64 -25.74
N LYS A 49 -17.63 13.04 -26.60
CA LYS A 49 -18.50 14.17 -26.36
C LYS A 49 -19.26 13.86 -25.09
N GLU A 50 -19.24 14.81 -24.15
CA GLU A 50 -20.10 14.79 -22.98
C GLU A 50 -21.56 14.64 -23.43
N VAL A 51 -22.08 13.41 -23.40
CA VAL A 51 -23.49 13.16 -23.70
C VAL A 51 -24.30 13.48 -22.45
N PHE A 52 -24.64 14.75 -22.26
CA PHE A 52 -25.75 15.14 -21.40
C PHE A 52 -27.06 14.94 -22.18
N PRO A 53 -27.98 14.03 -21.77
CA PRO A 53 -29.34 14.11 -22.25
C PRO A 53 -29.97 15.39 -21.67
N ALA A 54 -30.44 16.27 -22.56
CA ALA A 54 -31.17 17.47 -22.22
C ALA A 54 -32.44 17.11 -21.43
N SER A 55 -32.74 17.92 -20.40
CA SER A 55 -33.86 17.84 -19.45
C SER A 55 -33.64 17.04 -18.16
N ALA A 56 -32.56 17.36 -17.43
CA ALA A 56 -32.54 17.22 -15.97
C ALA A 56 -32.57 18.62 -15.32
N PRO A 57 -33.24 18.81 -14.17
CA PRO A 57 -33.17 20.06 -13.39
C PRO A 57 -31.70 20.39 -13.09
N PRO A 58 -31.32 21.66 -12.85
CA PRO A 58 -29.92 22.09 -12.84
C PRO A 58 -29.11 21.23 -11.88
N SER A 59 -28.39 20.26 -12.43
CA SER A 59 -27.55 19.36 -11.67
C SER A 59 -26.43 20.21 -11.12
N VAL A 60 -26.27 20.23 -9.80
CA VAL A 60 -25.00 20.60 -9.18
C VAL A 60 -23.94 19.74 -9.89
N GLY A 61 -23.06 20.35 -10.68
CA GLY A 61 -22.07 19.62 -11.47
C GLY A 61 -21.19 18.76 -10.56
N LEU A 62 -20.62 17.68 -11.11
CA LEU A 62 -19.67 16.87 -10.36
C LEU A 62 -18.45 17.71 -9.95
N PHE A 63 -18.02 17.56 -8.71
CA PHE A 63 -16.86 18.23 -8.16
C PHE A 63 -15.60 17.90 -8.97
N THR A 64 -14.87 18.95 -9.30
CA THR A 64 -13.60 18.91 -10.03
C THR A 64 -12.58 19.62 -9.17
N ASP A 65 -11.55 18.91 -8.76
CA ASP A 65 -10.43 19.47 -8.01
C ASP A 65 -9.52 20.26 -8.96
N VAL A 66 -9.44 21.58 -8.77
CA VAL A 66 -8.60 22.47 -9.57
C VAL A 66 -7.15 22.48 -9.09
N GLU A 67 -6.89 22.10 -7.84
CA GLU A 67 -5.54 22.06 -7.26
C GLU A 67 -4.82 20.74 -7.53
N PHE A 68 -5.58 19.69 -7.81
CA PHE A 68 -5.07 18.37 -8.19
C PHE A 68 -5.87 17.84 -9.40
N PRO A 69 -5.69 18.46 -10.58
CA PRO A 69 -6.48 18.17 -11.77
C PRO A 69 -6.26 16.74 -12.27
N ALA A 70 -7.29 16.14 -12.84
CA ALA A 70 -7.19 14.85 -13.53
C ALA A 70 -6.40 14.97 -14.86
N SER A 71 -5.10 15.19 -14.75
CA SER A 71 -4.15 15.42 -15.83
C SER A 71 -2.77 14.88 -15.45
N ASP A 72 -1.86 14.92 -16.42
CA ASP A 72 -0.46 14.50 -16.25
C ASP A 72 0.25 15.26 -15.13
N GLU A 73 -0.16 16.50 -14.83
CA GLU A 73 0.40 17.31 -13.73
C GLU A 73 0.28 16.60 -12.38
N SER A 74 -0.86 15.96 -12.13
CA SER A 74 -1.14 15.24 -10.88
C SER A 74 -0.49 13.85 -10.83
N ILE A 75 -0.12 13.30 -11.98
CA ILE A 75 0.73 12.10 -12.05
C ILE A 75 2.17 12.46 -11.71
N GLY A 76 2.68 13.56 -12.26
CA GLY A 76 4.03 14.08 -11.99
C GLY A 76 4.58 14.98 -13.11
N GLY A 77 3.71 15.64 -13.86
CA GLY A 77 3.97 16.26 -15.17
C GLY A 77 5.27 17.05 -15.32
N VAL A 78 5.83 16.98 -16.52
CA VAL A 78 7.18 17.45 -16.89
C VAL A 78 7.20 18.97 -17.12
N LYS A 79 7.10 19.78 -16.06
CA LYS A 79 7.52 21.20 -16.14
C LYS A 79 8.54 21.51 -15.06
N GLY A 80 9.82 21.45 -15.46
CA GLY A 80 10.96 21.91 -14.66
C GLY A 80 12.04 20.86 -14.38
N ASP A 81 11.73 19.56 -14.52
CA ASP A 81 12.55 18.47 -13.99
C ASP A 81 13.47 17.75 -15.01
N ALA A 82 13.80 18.42 -16.12
CA ALA A 82 14.66 17.87 -17.18
C ALA A 82 16.17 17.83 -16.83
N ALA A 83 16.55 17.29 -15.66
CA ALA A 83 17.95 17.13 -15.26
C ALA A 83 18.36 15.69 -14.90
N ASN A 84 17.40 14.76 -14.75
CA ASN A 84 17.69 13.33 -14.60
C ASN A 84 16.97 12.50 -15.69
N PRO A 85 17.68 11.96 -16.70
CA PRO A 85 17.08 11.21 -17.79
C PRO A 85 16.41 9.89 -17.35
N ASN A 86 16.76 9.33 -16.19
CA ASN A 86 16.11 8.13 -15.67
C ASN A 86 14.72 8.43 -15.08
N VAL A 87 14.55 9.60 -14.45
CA VAL A 87 13.24 10.06 -13.94
C VAL A 87 12.30 10.36 -15.10
N GLY A 88 12.81 10.99 -16.16
CA GLY A 88 12.04 11.25 -17.37
C GLY A 88 11.43 9.97 -17.97
N ARG A 89 12.21 8.89 -18.08
CA ARG A 89 11.74 7.62 -18.66
C ARG A 89 10.68 6.94 -17.79
N TYR A 90 10.90 6.84 -16.47
CA TYR A 90 9.93 6.18 -15.59
C TYR A 90 8.62 6.97 -15.50
N LEU A 91 8.69 8.31 -15.47
CA LEU A 91 7.50 9.16 -15.51
C LEU A 91 6.75 9.02 -16.84
N GLU A 92 7.46 8.94 -17.96
CA GLU A 92 6.89 8.66 -19.28
C GLU A 92 6.16 7.30 -19.30
N GLU A 93 6.77 6.26 -18.72
CA GLU A 93 6.13 4.95 -18.54
C GLU A 93 4.86 5.05 -17.67
N MET A 94 4.88 5.79 -16.57
CA MET A 94 3.69 6.03 -15.74
C MET A 94 2.57 6.74 -16.50
N LEU A 95 2.89 7.75 -17.31
CA LEU A 95 1.90 8.46 -18.12
C LEU A 95 1.28 7.53 -19.18
N HIS A 96 2.08 6.66 -19.79
CA HIS A 96 1.57 5.64 -20.71
C HIS A 96 0.67 4.57 -20.07
N LEU A 97 0.73 4.41 -18.74
CA LEU A 97 -0.19 3.56 -18.01
C LEU A 97 -1.57 4.21 -17.83
N VAL A 98 -1.72 5.53 -17.92
CA VAL A 98 -3.01 6.21 -17.67
C VAL A 98 -3.76 6.45 -18.98
N VAL A 99 -4.31 5.38 -19.55
CA VAL A 99 -5.01 5.39 -20.85
C VAL A 99 -6.31 4.58 -20.75
N PRO A 100 -7.50 5.15 -21.04
CA PRO A 100 -7.73 6.40 -21.75
C PRO A 100 -7.62 7.66 -20.89
N GLY A 101 -7.38 7.57 -19.58
CA GLY A 101 -7.24 8.73 -18.72
C GLY A 101 -7.77 8.49 -17.31
N TRP A 102 -8.51 9.47 -16.80
CA TRP A 102 -9.05 9.45 -15.45
C TRP A 102 -10.54 9.17 -15.44
N VAL A 103 -10.98 8.25 -14.59
CA VAL A 103 -12.36 7.76 -14.56
C VAL A 103 -12.90 7.76 -13.13
N ARG A 104 -14.17 8.10 -12.94
CA ARG A 104 -14.84 8.03 -11.63
C ARG A 104 -15.34 6.61 -11.34
N PRO A 105 -15.42 6.18 -10.06
CA PRO A 105 -15.98 4.88 -9.69
C PRO A 105 -17.35 4.59 -10.34
N ARG A 106 -18.22 5.60 -10.43
CA ARG A 106 -19.55 5.49 -11.05
C ARG A 106 -19.51 5.20 -12.55
N GLN A 107 -18.46 5.64 -13.24
CA GLN A 107 -18.24 5.43 -14.68
C GLN A 107 -17.56 4.09 -14.97
N MET A 108 -16.91 3.50 -13.97
CA MET A 108 -16.34 2.15 -14.04
C MET A 108 -17.44 1.08 -14.09
N ILE A 109 -18.71 1.44 -13.81
CA ILE A 109 -19.89 0.59 -13.92
C ILE A 109 -20.59 0.82 -15.27
N GLY A 110 -20.86 -0.24 -16.03
CA GLY A 110 -21.67 -0.16 -17.25
C GLY A 110 -23.14 0.14 -16.94
N LYS A 111 -23.74 1.11 -17.64
CA LYS A 111 -25.13 1.58 -17.40
C LYS A 111 -26.22 0.56 -17.71
N GLU A 112 -25.95 -0.47 -18.52
CA GLU A 112 -26.81 -1.64 -18.72
C GLU A 112 -25.92 -2.85 -19.03
N ALA A 113 -25.83 -3.83 -18.13
CA ALA A 113 -24.99 -5.00 -18.34
C ALA A 113 -25.58 -5.96 -19.41
N LYS A 114 -25.37 -5.64 -20.69
CA LYS A 114 -25.27 -6.62 -21.78
C LYS A 114 -23.94 -6.48 -22.52
N GLN A 115 -22.89 -6.73 -21.73
CA GLN A 115 -21.47 -6.95 -22.05
C GLN A 115 -20.56 -5.72 -22.13
N TYR A 116 -20.12 -5.24 -20.96
CA TYR A 116 -18.72 -5.00 -20.56
C TYR A 116 -18.67 -5.18 -19.02
N LYS A 117 -18.10 -6.28 -18.51
CA LYS A 117 -17.99 -6.63 -17.08
C LYS A 117 -16.59 -6.40 -16.50
N LEU A 118 -16.38 -5.21 -15.96
CA LEU A 118 -15.17 -4.84 -15.23
C LEU A 118 -15.00 -5.72 -13.96
N TYR A 119 -14.37 -6.89 -14.07
CA TYR A 119 -14.14 -7.88 -13.00
C TYR A 119 -15.39 -8.30 -12.19
N GLN A 120 -15.71 -9.60 -12.23
CA GLN A 120 -16.76 -10.17 -11.38
C GLN A 120 -16.29 -10.24 -9.92
N SER A 121 -16.91 -9.45 -9.05
CA SER A 121 -17.16 -9.80 -7.64
C SER A 121 -18.31 -8.95 -7.08
N THR A 122 -19.54 -9.34 -7.47
CA THR A 122 -20.85 -8.98 -6.85
C THR A 122 -20.90 -7.71 -5.96
N GLY A 123 -21.33 -6.57 -6.50
CA GLY A 123 -21.73 -5.40 -5.68
C GLY A 123 -21.62 -4.06 -6.42
N GLU A 124 -22.40 -3.07 -6.00
CA GLU A 124 -22.24 -1.68 -6.42
C GLU A 124 -20.98 -1.07 -5.75
N PRO A 125 -20.25 -0.17 -6.41
CA PRO A 125 -19.15 0.57 -5.80
C PRO A 125 -19.56 1.26 -4.51
N CYS A 126 -18.68 1.15 -3.52
CA CYS A 126 -18.88 1.75 -2.22
C CYS A 126 -17.59 2.38 -1.72
N LEU A 127 -17.70 3.23 -0.70
CA LEU A 127 -16.52 3.73 -0.01
C LEU A 127 -15.99 2.66 0.96
N PHE A 128 -16.88 2.15 1.82
CA PHE A 128 -16.59 1.09 2.78
C PHE A 128 -17.68 0.02 2.76
N LYS A 129 -17.29 -1.22 3.00
CA LYS A 129 -18.17 -2.37 3.24
C LYS A 129 -17.57 -3.31 4.27
N ASN A 130 -16.41 -3.90 3.97
CA ASN A 130 -15.68 -4.81 4.85
C ASN A 130 -14.19 -4.48 4.78
N VAL A 131 -13.82 -3.32 5.34
CA VAL A 131 -12.43 -2.87 5.44
C VAL A 131 -11.61 -4.01 6.06
N SER A 132 -10.61 -4.46 5.31
CA SER A 132 -9.87 -5.67 5.60
C SER A 132 -8.43 -5.49 5.10
N PRO A 133 -7.43 -5.92 5.87
CA PRO A 133 -6.05 -5.86 5.42
C PRO A 133 -5.82 -6.73 4.18
N ARG A 134 -6.65 -7.76 3.94
CA ARG A 134 -6.43 -8.79 2.91
C ARG A 134 -6.80 -8.35 1.50
N ASP A 135 -7.65 -7.34 1.36
CA ASP A 135 -8.27 -6.99 0.08
C ASP A 135 -7.69 -5.72 -0.55
N ILE A 136 -6.64 -5.17 0.07
CA ILE A 136 -5.84 -4.07 -0.45
C ILE A 136 -4.90 -4.63 -1.52
N GLN A 137 -4.67 -3.89 -2.60
CA GLN A 137 -3.76 -4.31 -3.66
C GLN A 137 -3.05 -3.11 -4.25
N GLN A 138 -1.72 -3.19 -4.30
CA GLN A 138 -0.87 -2.21 -4.98
C GLN A 138 -1.01 -2.35 -6.51
N GLY A 139 -0.92 -1.22 -7.21
CA GLY A 139 -0.83 -1.20 -8.67
C GLY A 139 0.59 -1.08 -9.19
N TYR A 140 0.74 -0.25 -10.22
CA TYR A 140 2.00 -0.08 -10.94
C TYR A 140 2.96 0.94 -10.31
N LEU A 141 2.53 1.66 -9.28
CA LEU A 141 3.34 2.63 -8.55
C LEU A 141 4.19 1.93 -7.48
N GLY A 142 5.44 2.36 -7.27
CA GLY A 142 6.34 1.81 -6.25
C GLY A 142 6.06 2.31 -4.82
N ASP A 143 4.79 2.48 -4.46
CA ASP A 143 4.33 2.99 -3.17
C ASP A 143 4.00 1.86 -2.17
N CYS A 144 4.68 0.72 -2.28
CA CYS A 144 4.45 -0.44 -1.41
C CYS A 144 4.48 -0.08 0.09
N TRP A 145 5.33 0.86 0.49
CA TRP A 145 5.45 1.38 1.86
C TRP A 145 4.13 1.98 2.38
N LEU A 146 3.41 2.68 1.50
CA LEU A 146 2.12 3.31 1.79
C LEU A 146 1.00 2.25 1.80
N VAL A 147 0.93 1.42 0.77
CA VAL A 147 -0.12 0.40 0.62
C VAL A 147 -0.02 -0.69 1.71
N SER A 148 1.19 -1.06 2.14
CA SER A 148 1.39 -1.95 3.29
C SER A 148 0.98 -1.29 4.61
N SER A 149 1.13 0.02 4.74
CA SER A 149 0.64 0.79 5.89
C SER A 149 -0.88 0.88 5.90
N PHE A 150 -1.54 1.00 4.75
CA PHE A 150 -3.01 0.90 4.66
C PHE A 150 -3.52 -0.43 5.21
N ALA A 151 -2.83 -1.53 4.90
CA ALA A 151 -3.18 -2.84 5.43
C ALA A 151 -2.95 -2.94 6.93
N ALA A 152 -1.87 -2.35 7.46
CA ALA A 152 -1.63 -2.31 8.91
C ALA A 152 -2.75 -1.56 9.65
N LEU A 153 -3.28 -0.46 9.08
CA LEU A 153 -4.43 0.26 9.65
C LEU A 153 -5.72 -0.55 9.52
N ALA A 154 -5.93 -1.23 8.39
CA ALA A 154 -7.15 -1.97 8.09
C ALA A 154 -7.37 -3.22 8.96
N GLU A 155 -6.39 -3.65 9.76
CA GLU A 155 -6.60 -4.63 10.83
C GLU A 155 -7.68 -4.16 11.83
N TYR A 156 -7.79 -2.85 12.01
CA TYR A 156 -8.83 -2.19 12.79
C TYR A 156 -9.59 -1.20 11.90
N PRO A 157 -10.71 -1.62 11.26
CA PRO A 157 -11.45 -0.85 10.26
C PRO A 157 -11.73 0.62 10.60
N ASP A 158 -11.93 0.90 11.88
CA ASP A 158 -12.27 2.21 12.38
C ASP A 158 -11.13 3.22 12.22
N ARG A 159 -9.86 2.78 12.16
CA ARG A 159 -8.71 3.64 11.84
C ARG A 159 -8.78 4.19 10.44
N VAL A 160 -9.13 3.32 9.48
CA VAL A 160 -9.30 3.73 8.07
C VAL A 160 -10.51 4.65 7.95
N ARG A 161 -11.66 4.27 8.53
CA ARG A 161 -12.87 5.09 8.49
C ARG A 161 -12.65 6.48 9.09
N ALA A 162 -11.87 6.56 10.16
CA ALA A 162 -11.53 7.80 10.83
C ALA A 162 -10.76 8.79 9.93
N LEU A 163 -10.15 8.36 8.83
CA LEU A 163 -9.48 9.25 7.87
C LEU A 163 -10.47 9.99 6.97
N PHE A 164 -11.66 9.43 6.75
CA PHE A 164 -12.64 9.94 5.81
C PHE A 164 -13.77 10.65 6.55
N LYS A 165 -14.14 11.84 6.07
CA LYS A 165 -15.33 12.53 6.57
C LYS A 165 -16.62 11.86 6.10
N GLN A 166 -16.54 11.21 4.95
CA GLN A 166 -17.65 10.51 4.32
C GLN A 166 -17.59 9.02 4.60
N HIS A 167 -18.75 8.36 4.66
CA HIS A 167 -18.86 6.91 4.86
C HIS A 167 -19.43 6.17 3.63
N THR A 168 -19.86 6.91 2.62
CA THR A 168 -20.41 6.42 1.35
C THR A 168 -19.82 7.23 0.20
N LEU A 169 -20.00 6.74 -1.03
CA LEU A 169 -19.62 7.54 -2.19
C LEU A 169 -20.49 8.81 -2.25
N THR A 170 -19.88 9.97 -2.38
CA THR A 170 -20.59 11.26 -2.47
C THR A 170 -21.28 11.44 -3.82
N GLU A 171 -22.42 12.13 -3.83
CA GLU A 171 -23.19 12.40 -5.05
C GLU A 171 -22.45 13.29 -6.06
N ASP A 172 -21.78 14.34 -5.57
CA ASP A 172 -20.97 15.25 -6.37
C ASP A 172 -19.54 14.71 -6.61
N GLY A 173 -19.17 13.59 -6.00
CA GLY A 173 -17.83 13.00 -6.14
C GLY A 173 -16.72 13.71 -5.35
N ARG A 174 -17.05 14.52 -4.32
CA ARG A 174 -16.08 15.17 -3.41
C ARG A 174 -15.82 14.35 -2.14
N TYR A 175 -14.56 14.17 -1.76
CA TYR A 175 -14.16 13.52 -0.51
C TYR A 175 -13.22 14.42 0.28
N ASP A 176 -13.43 14.48 1.59
CA ASP A 176 -12.57 15.19 2.54
C ASP A 176 -11.86 14.13 3.39
N ILE A 177 -10.55 14.01 3.21
CA ILE A 177 -9.71 13.01 3.87
C ILE A 177 -8.68 13.74 4.70
N ARG A 178 -8.58 13.41 5.99
CA ARG A 178 -7.56 14.03 6.85
C ARG A 178 -6.26 13.23 6.82
N LEU A 179 -5.13 13.93 6.78
CA LEU A 179 -3.79 13.36 6.91
C LEU A 179 -3.02 14.20 7.93
N TYR A 180 -2.19 13.56 8.75
CA TYR A 180 -1.33 14.25 9.69
C TYR A 180 -0.06 14.73 8.98
N ALA A 181 0.30 15.99 9.18
CA ALA A 181 1.53 16.61 8.71
C ALA A 181 2.55 16.61 9.85
N PRO A 182 3.52 15.67 9.89
CA PRO A 182 4.40 15.52 11.06
C PRO A 182 5.25 16.76 11.35
N HIS A 183 5.71 17.46 10.30
CA HIS A 183 6.48 18.70 10.43
C HIS A 183 5.69 19.83 11.09
N GLU A 184 4.39 19.90 10.81
CA GLU A 184 3.50 20.95 11.36
C GLU A 184 2.83 20.49 12.65
N GLU A 185 3.04 19.23 13.05
CA GLU A 185 2.34 18.54 14.12
C GLU A 185 0.81 18.74 14.03
N GLU A 186 0.23 18.74 12.83
CA GLU A 186 -1.17 19.13 12.61
C GLU A 186 -1.91 18.22 11.61
N TRP A 187 -3.20 17.98 11.85
CA TRP A 187 -4.08 17.32 10.89
C TRP A 187 -4.53 18.28 9.78
N LYS A 188 -4.31 17.90 8.53
CA LYS A 188 -4.74 18.63 7.34
C LYS A 188 -5.90 17.90 6.68
N VAL A 189 -6.95 18.63 6.30
CA VAL A 189 -8.04 18.08 5.48
C VAL A 189 -7.70 18.26 4.01
N ILE A 190 -7.64 17.14 3.29
CA ILE A 190 -7.34 17.05 1.87
C ILE A 190 -8.63 16.74 1.13
N THR A 191 -9.19 17.76 0.49
CA THR A 191 -10.36 17.60 -0.38
C THR A 191 -9.92 17.15 -1.77
N ILE A 192 -10.50 16.06 -2.27
CA ILE A 192 -10.26 15.52 -3.62
C ILE A 192 -11.58 15.28 -4.36
N ASP A 193 -11.52 15.22 -5.70
CA ASP A 193 -12.56 14.54 -6.48
C ASP A 193 -12.27 13.03 -6.62
N ASP A 194 -13.25 12.25 -7.07
CA ASP A 194 -13.11 10.79 -7.27
C ASP A 194 -12.67 10.36 -8.67
N ARG A 195 -12.11 11.23 -9.50
CA ARG A 195 -11.46 10.78 -10.74
C ARG A 195 -10.18 10.04 -10.39
N LEU A 196 -10.01 8.82 -10.86
CA LEU A 196 -8.84 7.98 -10.58
C LEU A 196 -8.10 7.65 -11.88
N PRO A 197 -6.75 7.61 -11.87
CA PRO A 197 -5.96 7.16 -13.01
C PRO A 197 -6.35 5.74 -13.41
N TYR A 198 -6.69 5.55 -14.68
CA TYR A 198 -7.31 4.31 -15.15
C TYR A 198 -6.67 3.84 -16.46
N TRP A 199 -6.41 2.53 -16.50
CA TRP A 199 -5.86 1.85 -17.66
C TRP A 199 -6.85 0.87 -18.25
N GLN A 200 -7.05 0.91 -19.56
CA GLN A 200 -7.88 -0.03 -20.29
C GLN A 200 -7.36 -0.19 -21.71
N ARG A 201 -7.12 -1.43 -22.14
CA ARG A 201 -6.96 -1.71 -23.57
C ARG A 201 -8.33 -1.70 -24.24
N PRO A 202 -8.42 -1.19 -25.49
CA PRO A 202 -9.64 -1.30 -26.28
C PRO A 202 -10.17 -2.74 -26.29
N GLY A 203 -11.45 -2.91 -25.98
CA GLY A 203 -12.09 -4.23 -25.95
C GLY A 203 -11.79 -5.10 -24.72
N THR A 204 -10.98 -4.65 -23.75
CA THR A 204 -10.73 -5.38 -22.49
C THR A 204 -11.41 -4.71 -21.30
N TYR A 205 -11.41 -5.38 -20.16
CA TYR A 205 -11.67 -4.72 -18.87
C TYR A 205 -10.47 -3.85 -18.50
N GLY A 206 -10.73 -2.69 -17.92
CA GLY A 206 -9.69 -1.84 -17.37
C GLY A 206 -9.56 -1.98 -15.85
N THR A 207 -8.67 -1.18 -15.28
CA THR A 207 -8.36 -1.17 -13.85
C THR A 207 -7.76 0.17 -13.45
N CYS A 208 -7.92 0.58 -12.18
CA CYS A 208 -7.17 1.72 -11.63
C CYS A 208 -5.66 1.46 -11.79
N CYS A 209 -4.85 2.44 -12.17
CA CYS A 209 -3.42 2.22 -12.44
C CYS A 209 -2.64 1.89 -11.16
N PHE A 210 -2.94 2.60 -10.08
CA PHE A 210 -2.24 2.54 -8.79
C PHE A 210 -2.99 1.62 -7.83
N ALA A 211 -3.22 1.99 -6.56
CA ALA A 211 -4.00 1.19 -5.63
C ALA A 211 -5.33 0.74 -6.28
N LYS A 212 -5.69 -0.52 -6.06
CA LYS A 212 -6.88 -1.12 -6.68
C LYS A 212 -8.08 -1.07 -5.75
N PRO A 213 -9.31 -1.01 -6.30
CA PRO A 213 -10.51 -1.28 -5.53
C PRO A 213 -10.45 -2.68 -4.92
N THR A 214 -11.06 -2.87 -3.76
CA THR A 214 -11.09 -4.18 -3.11
C THR A 214 -11.96 -5.17 -3.88
N LYS A 215 -11.85 -6.47 -3.56
CA LYS A 215 -12.75 -7.50 -4.12
C LYS A 215 -14.24 -7.21 -3.83
N GLU A 216 -14.55 -6.41 -2.82
CA GLU A 216 -15.92 -6.00 -2.51
C GLU A 216 -16.36 -4.69 -3.17
N ASN A 217 -15.58 -4.18 -4.13
CA ASN A 217 -15.75 -2.89 -4.81
C ASN A 217 -15.70 -1.68 -3.86
N GLU A 218 -14.85 -1.75 -2.82
CA GLU A 218 -14.54 -0.59 -1.99
C GLU A 218 -13.44 0.26 -2.62
N PHE A 219 -13.65 1.57 -2.67
CA PHE A 219 -12.73 2.52 -3.30
C PHE A 219 -11.88 3.33 -2.31
N TRP A 220 -12.03 3.09 -1.00
CA TRP A 220 -11.22 3.78 0.01
C TRP A 220 -9.70 3.65 -0.23
N PRO A 221 -9.12 2.53 -0.71
CA PRO A 221 -7.66 2.47 -0.93
C PRO A 221 -7.22 3.46 -2.02
N CYS A 222 -7.95 3.49 -3.14
CA CYS A 222 -7.67 4.38 -4.27
C CYS A 222 -7.82 5.86 -3.89
N LEU A 223 -8.88 6.19 -3.14
CA LEU A 223 -9.17 7.56 -2.73
C LEU A 223 -8.18 8.04 -1.66
N LEU A 224 -7.77 7.17 -0.74
CA LEU A 224 -6.74 7.49 0.25
C LEU A 224 -5.38 7.70 -0.40
N GLU A 225 -4.97 6.82 -1.32
CA GLU A 225 -3.74 6.99 -2.10
C GLU A 225 -3.76 8.31 -2.89
N LYS A 226 -4.88 8.66 -3.53
CA LYS A 226 -5.05 9.95 -4.22
C LYS A 226 -4.90 11.14 -3.27
N ALA A 227 -5.50 11.08 -2.08
CA ALA A 227 -5.36 12.14 -1.09
C ALA A 227 -3.90 12.31 -0.63
N VAL A 228 -3.17 11.21 -0.43
CA VAL A 228 -1.74 11.25 -0.12
C VAL A 228 -0.95 11.85 -1.29
N ALA A 229 -1.22 11.41 -2.52
CA ALA A 229 -0.62 11.98 -3.72
C ALA A 229 -0.87 13.49 -3.84
N LYS A 230 -2.10 13.97 -3.57
CA LYS A 230 -2.41 15.41 -3.50
C LYS A 230 -1.66 16.11 -2.38
N PHE A 231 -1.57 15.50 -1.20
CA PHE A 231 -0.86 16.05 -0.06
C PHE A 231 0.63 16.27 -0.38
N VAL A 232 1.26 15.32 -1.08
CA VAL A 232 2.66 15.46 -1.55
C VAL A 232 2.81 16.09 -2.94
N LYS A 233 1.69 16.49 -3.56
CA LYS A 233 1.53 17.21 -4.84
C LYS A 233 1.61 16.39 -6.14
N ALA A 234 1.90 15.09 -6.12
CA ALA A 234 1.82 14.21 -7.30
C ALA A 234 1.90 12.72 -6.91
N TYR A 235 1.37 11.84 -7.77
CA TYR A 235 1.51 10.38 -7.58
C TYR A 235 2.96 9.91 -7.68
N TYR A 236 3.77 10.43 -8.61
CA TYR A 236 5.18 10.07 -8.73
C TYR A 236 5.97 10.36 -7.44
N ARG A 237 5.51 11.30 -6.61
CA ARG A 237 6.18 11.66 -5.35
C ARG A 237 5.94 10.69 -4.19
N ILE A 238 5.02 9.73 -4.34
CA ILE A 238 4.85 8.63 -3.38
C ILE A 238 5.57 7.35 -3.82
N ASP A 239 6.30 7.38 -4.94
CA ASP A 239 7.18 6.30 -5.37
C ASP A 239 8.41 6.20 -4.45
N GLY A 240 8.48 5.11 -3.68
CA GLY A 240 9.48 4.91 -2.64
C GLY A 240 9.22 5.72 -1.37
N GLY A 241 9.44 5.08 -0.22
CA GLY A 241 9.26 5.69 1.10
C GLY A 241 9.45 4.67 2.22
N PHE A 242 9.15 5.07 3.45
CA PHE A 242 9.30 4.25 4.64
C PHE A 242 7.96 4.11 5.37
N GLU A 243 7.64 2.89 5.80
CA GLU A 243 6.35 2.55 6.41
C GLU A 243 6.09 3.35 7.69
N SER A 244 7.13 3.61 8.49
CA SER A 244 7.04 4.46 9.68
C SER A 244 6.49 5.87 9.37
N ILE A 245 6.87 6.45 8.23
CA ILE A 245 6.39 7.76 7.78
C ILE A 245 4.92 7.68 7.37
N ALA A 246 4.54 6.64 6.63
CA ALA A 246 3.15 6.45 6.22
C ALA A 246 2.26 6.25 7.45
N LEU A 247 2.67 5.42 8.39
CA LEU A 247 1.91 5.16 9.60
C LEU A 247 1.72 6.43 10.44
N GLU A 248 2.76 7.25 10.63
CA GLU A 248 2.62 8.52 11.35
C GLU A 248 1.69 9.50 10.61
N MET A 249 1.82 9.63 9.28
CA MET A 249 0.94 10.47 8.46
C MET A 249 -0.54 10.02 8.55
N LEU A 250 -0.80 8.72 8.64
CA LEU A 250 -2.15 8.17 8.66
C LEU A 250 -2.76 8.13 10.07
N THR A 251 -1.95 8.15 11.13
CA THR A 251 -2.45 7.97 12.50
C THR A 251 -2.28 9.21 13.37
N GLY A 252 -1.37 10.11 13.01
CA GLY A 252 -0.87 11.18 13.87
C GLY A 252 -0.15 10.67 15.11
N LYS A 253 0.16 9.37 15.21
CA LYS A 253 0.84 8.76 16.36
C LYS A 253 2.33 8.59 16.08
N PRO A 254 3.16 8.63 17.12
CA PRO A 254 4.58 8.35 16.97
C PRO A 254 4.82 6.98 16.35
N ALA A 255 5.79 6.91 15.45
CA ALA A 255 6.25 5.68 14.84
C ALA A 255 7.77 5.54 14.94
N ILE A 256 8.24 4.30 15.01
CA ILE A 256 9.66 3.96 15.00
C ILE A 256 9.96 3.01 13.86
N SER A 257 11.23 3.00 13.49
CA SER A 257 11.83 2.03 12.61
C SER A 257 12.89 1.25 13.40
N ILE A 258 12.96 -0.05 13.22
CA ILE A 258 13.96 -0.91 13.85
C ILE A 258 14.74 -1.62 12.76
N GLY A 259 16.04 -1.33 12.68
CA GLY A 259 16.94 -2.01 11.76
C GLY A 259 17.23 -3.42 12.25
N ILE A 260 16.82 -4.43 11.49
CA ILE A 260 16.96 -5.86 11.81
C ILE A 260 17.97 -6.61 10.91
N SER A 261 18.60 -5.90 9.97
CA SER A 261 19.61 -6.52 9.11
C SER A 261 20.75 -7.10 9.96
N ALA A 262 20.98 -8.41 9.86
CA ALA A 262 22.16 -9.03 10.42
C ALA A 262 23.39 -8.31 9.88
N LEU A 263 24.14 -7.63 10.76
CA LEU A 263 25.48 -7.21 10.42
C LEU A 263 26.26 -8.50 10.16
N GLN A 264 26.60 -8.72 8.89
CA GLN A 264 27.61 -9.69 8.49
C GLN A 264 28.83 -9.40 9.36
N ASP A 265 29.22 -10.37 10.19
CA ASP A 265 30.53 -10.50 10.89
C ASP A 265 30.43 -11.32 12.20
N GLY A 266 29.28 -11.92 12.52
CA GLY A 266 29.19 -12.85 13.67
C GLY A 266 29.22 -12.16 15.04
N ASN A 267 29.27 -10.82 15.08
CA ASN A 267 29.04 -10.04 16.28
C ASN A 267 27.55 -9.68 16.37
N HIS A 268 26.85 -10.22 17.38
CA HIS A 268 25.51 -9.75 17.77
C HIS A 268 25.60 -8.29 18.24
N GLN A 269 25.45 -7.36 17.30
CA GLN A 269 25.14 -5.98 17.66
C GLN A 269 23.63 -5.88 17.90
N PRO A 270 23.18 -5.09 18.89
CA PRO A 270 21.77 -4.94 19.19
C PRO A 270 21.05 -4.22 18.03
N TYR A 271 19.79 -4.57 17.81
CA TYR A 271 18.94 -4.01 16.76
C TYR A 271 18.70 -2.54 16.99
N ALA A 272 19.13 -1.69 16.07
CA ALA A 272 19.06 -0.24 16.23
C ALA A 272 17.62 0.26 16.13
N ILE A 273 17.18 1.00 17.14
CA ILE A 273 15.93 1.73 17.11
C ILE A 273 16.21 3.10 16.50
N LEU A 274 15.48 3.41 15.44
CA LEU A 274 15.54 4.66 14.72
C LEU A 274 14.27 5.46 15.05
N THR A 275 14.46 6.56 15.79
CA THR A 275 13.40 7.48 16.22
C THR A 275 13.72 8.91 15.81
N GLY A 276 12.70 9.68 15.43
CA GLY A 276 12.79 11.14 15.31
C GLY A 276 13.92 11.66 14.38
N PRO A 277 14.43 12.89 14.62
CA PRO A 277 15.32 13.61 13.70
C PRO A 277 16.75 13.07 13.59
N ASN A 278 17.14 12.12 14.44
CA ASN A 278 18.47 11.50 14.39
C ASN A 278 18.54 10.32 13.42
N ASN A 279 17.44 9.97 12.76
CA ASN A 279 17.43 8.90 11.77
C ASN A 279 18.03 9.37 10.44
N ARG A 280 19.32 9.07 10.20
CA ARG A 280 19.97 9.30 8.89
C ARG A 280 19.29 8.55 7.75
N MET A 281 18.58 7.44 8.01
CA MET A 281 17.78 6.74 6.99
C MET A 281 16.51 7.52 6.62
N CYS A 282 15.95 8.29 7.55
CA CYS A 282 14.84 9.20 7.22
C CYS A 282 15.27 10.43 6.40
N MET A 283 16.57 10.77 6.36
CA MET A 283 17.09 11.73 5.38
C MET A 283 17.14 11.17 3.95
N HIS A 284 16.99 9.85 3.81
CA HIS A 284 16.86 9.13 2.54
C HIS A 284 15.41 8.78 2.19
N ALA A 285 14.40 9.25 2.94
CA ALA A 285 12.97 9.06 2.63
C ALA A 285 12.48 9.71 1.32
N THR A 286 13.44 10.12 0.48
CA THR A 286 13.27 10.50 -0.91
C THR A 286 14.52 10.03 -1.65
N VAL A 287 14.45 8.99 -2.46
CA VAL A 287 15.54 8.68 -3.40
C VAL A 287 14.99 8.77 -4.82
N TYR A 288 15.04 9.99 -5.40
CA TYR A 288 15.46 10.31 -6.79
C TYR A 288 15.02 11.67 -7.38
N LEU A 289 14.63 12.68 -6.57
CA LEU A 289 14.41 14.06 -7.07
C LEU A 289 14.99 15.18 -6.19
N ARG A 290 16.29 15.13 -5.89
CA ARG A 290 17.06 16.34 -5.58
C ARG A 290 17.76 16.80 -6.84
N GLN A 291 17.19 17.78 -7.55
CA GLN A 291 18.01 18.57 -8.47
C GLN A 291 17.73 20.06 -8.46
N LYS A 292 16.55 20.56 -8.06
CA LYS A 292 16.33 22.01 -7.87
C LYS A 292 15.26 22.37 -6.82
N SER A 293 15.50 22.06 -5.54
CA SER A 293 15.21 23.00 -4.45
C SER A 293 15.87 22.49 -3.18
N ILE A 294 16.66 23.35 -2.56
CA ILE A 294 17.36 23.10 -1.30
C ILE A 294 16.46 23.39 -0.09
N ASP A 295 15.20 23.83 -0.28
CA ASP A 295 14.38 24.42 0.79
C ASP A 295 12.96 23.83 0.99
N ALA A 296 12.57 22.76 0.29
CA ALA A 296 11.36 21.99 0.67
C ALA A 296 11.78 20.81 1.57
N GLY A 297 12.28 21.14 2.76
CA GLY A 297 12.96 20.21 3.66
C GLY A 297 12.10 19.04 4.12
N TRP A 298 12.36 17.85 3.57
CA TRP A 298 12.09 16.59 4.26
C TRP A 298 13.38 16.12 4.93
N SER A 299 13.79 16.84 5.97
CA SER A 299 14.52 16.25 7.10
C SER A 299 13.43 15.75 8.05
N TYR A 300 13.30 14.45 8.24
CA TYR A 300 12.25 13.87 9.08
C TYR A 300 12.30 14.43 10.50
N TRP A 301 11.19 15.00 10.93
CA TRP A 301 10.89 15.34 12.31
C TRP A 301 9.71 14.45 12.74
N GLY A 302 9.92 13.13 12.77
CA GLY A 302 8.92 12.24 13.36
C GLY A 302 8.77 12.54 14.84
N GLN A 303 7.57 12.34 15.37
CA GLN A 303 7.31 12.50 16.78
C GLN A 303 8.26 11.64 17.62
N ASP A 304 8.69 12.18 18.77
CA ASP A 304 9.57 11.47 19.67
C ASP A 304 8.86 10.25 20.26
N ALA A 305 9.31 9.07 19.83
CA ALA A 305 8.83 7.78 20.30
C ALA A 305 9.77 7.10 21.31
N SER A 306 10.83 7.79 21.76
CA SER A 306 11.84 7.23 22.68
C SER A 306 11.23 6.65 23.96
N LYS A 307 10.19 7.31 24.49
CA LYS A 307 9.45 6.86 25.68
C LYS A 307 8.81 5.48 25.49
N PHE A 308 8.31 5.18 24.29
CA PHE A 308 7.75 3.87 23.99
C PHE A 308 8.82 2.78 23.88
N CYS A 309 10.09 3.17 23.79
CA CYS A 309 11.24 2.28 23.72
C CYS A 309 12.03 2.24 25.03
N ASP A 310 11.45 2.70 26.15
CA ASP A 310 12.16 2.81 27.44
C ASP A 310 13.46 3.64 27.34
N ASN A 311 13.50 4.62 26.42
CA ASN A 311 14.69 5.39 26.02
C ASN A 311 15.87 4.53 25.51
N LYS A 312 15.62 3.27 25.17
CA LYS A 312 16.62 2.41 24.51
C LYS A 312 16.81 2.85 23.07
N THR A 313 18.05 2.82 22.62
CA THR A 313 18.44 3.05 21.22
C THR A 313 18.73 1.74 20.49
N ALA A 314 18.75 0.61 21.20
CA ALA A 314 18.90 -0.70 20.61
C ALA A 314 18.29 -1.82 21.47
N LEU A 315 17.96 -2.96 20.85
CA LEU A 315 17.35 -4.13 21.49
C LEU A 315 18.13 -5.40 21.19
N SER A 316 18.27 -6.30 22.16
CA SER A 316 18.67 -7.68 21.89
C SER A 316 17.56 -8.45 21.15
N ASP A 317 17.88 -9.62 20.58
CA ASP A 317 16.89 -10.44 19.85
C ASP A 317 15.67 -10.87 20.70
N PRO A 318 15.85 -11.37 21.95
CA PRO A 318 14.70 -11.68 22.79
C PRO A 318 13.87 -10.44 23.15
N GLU A 319 14.52 -9.30 23.41
CA GLU A 319 13.82 -8.04 23.71
C GLU A 319 13.03 -7.53 22.50
N LEU A 320 13.60 -7.61 21.30
CA LEU A 320 12.91 -7.21 20.08
C LEU A 320 11.69 -8.10 19.82
N TRP A 321 11.86 -9.42 19.86
CA TRP A 321 10.74 -10.35 19.68
C TRP A 321 9.61 -10.08 20.68
N GLN A 322 9.97 -9.88 21.95
CA GLN A 322 9.00 -9.57 23.00
C GLN A 322 8.28 -8.23 22.74
N LYS A 323 9.03 -7.18 22.39
CA LYS A 323 8.47 -5.87 22.08
C LYS A 323 7.48 -5.91 20.91
N LEU A 324 7.81 -6.67 19.86
CA LEU A 324 6.95 -6.81 18.70
C LEU A 324 5.66 -7.58 19.01
N LYS A 325 5.74 -8.65 19.81
CA LYS A 325 4.55 -9.36 20.30
C LYS A 325 3.66 -8.47 21.17
N ASP A 326 4.25 -7.71 22.08
CA ASP A 326 3.51 -6.78 22.94
C ASP A 326 2.83 -5.70 22.09
N SER A 327 3.53 -5.19 21.08
CA SER A 327 2.96 -4.24 20.11
C SER A 327 1.80 -4.85 19.31
N ASN A 328 1.95 -6.07 18.79
CA ASN A 328 0.89 -6.79 18.08
C ASN A 328 -0.33 -7.05 18.99
N LYS A 329 -0.10 -7.33 20.29
CA LYS A 329 -1.16 -7.54 21.28
C LYS A 329 -1.93 -6.26 21.62
N GLU A 330 -1.25 -5.12 21.71
CA GLU A 330 -1.89 -3.79 21.87
C GLU A 330 -2.64 -3.34 20.62
N GLY A 331 -2.41 -4.03 19.50
CA GLY A 331 -2.99 -3.75 18.20
C GLY A 331 -2.29 -2.62 17.45
N TYR A 332 -1.04 -2.30 17.81
CA TYR A 332 -0.22 -1.35 17.06
C TYR A 332 -0.05 -1.79 15.61
N SER A 333 -0.09 -0.84 14.69
CA SER A 333 0.16 -1.11 13.28
C SER A 333 1.64 -1.45 13.06
N LEU A 334 1.88 -2.59 12.41
CA LEU A 334 3.22 -3.12 12.15
C LEU A 334 3.44 -3.33 10.64
N ALA A 335 4.58 -2.89 10.15
CA ALA A 335 5.00 -3.10 8.76
C ALA A 335 6.50 -3.40 8.69
N CYS A 336 7.01 -3.85 7.56
CA CYS A 336 8.42 -4.18 7.42
C CYS A 336 8.93 -4.09 5.98
N GLY A 337 10.21 -3.73 5.85
CA GLY A 337 10.91 -3.60 4.58
C GLY A 337 11.89 -4.75 4.35
N SER A 338 11.89 -5.31 3.15
CA SER A 338 12.82 -6.36 2.75
C SER A 338 14.18 -5.83 2.29
N ARG A 339 15.25 -6.58 2.55
CA ARG A 339 16.61 -6.21 2.15
C ARG A 339 17.02 -6.77 0.80
N CYS A 340 16.64 -8.01 0.55
CA CYS A 340 17.11 -8.81 -0.57
C CYS A 340 16.05 -9.83 -0.97
N GLU A 341 16.23 -10.41 -2.16
CA GLU A 341 15.42 -11.54 -2.55
C GLU A 341 15.77 -12.74 -1.67
N TYR A 342 14.76 -13.31 -1.01
CA TYR A 342 14.97 -14.43 -0.11
C TYR A 342 13.76 -15.36 -0.08
N ASN A 343 13.85 -16.54 -0.72
CA ASN A 343 12.80 -17.57 -0.71
C ASN A 343 11.38 -17.02 -0.99
N GLY A 344 11.23 -16.21 -2.03
CA GLY A 344 9.94 -15.62 -2.42
C GLY A 344 9.71 -14.19 -1.93
N ILE A 345 10.43 -13.76 -0.88
CA ILE A 345 10.47 -12.34 -0.48
C ILE A 345 11.13 -11.53 -1.59
N LEU A 346 10.43 -10.53 -2.11
CA LEU A 346 10.91 -9.53 -3.07
C LEU A 346 11.88 -8.56 -2.40
N GLN A 347 12.96 -8.16 -3.06
CA GLN A 347 13.91 -7.16 -2.58
C GLN A 347 13.32 -5.73 -2.61
N GLY A 348 13.67 -4.90 -1.61
CA GLY A 348 13.33 -3.48 -1.61
C GLY A 348 11.84 -3.22 -1.58
N HIS A 349 11.09 -4.11 -0.93
CA HIS A 349 9.63 -4.13 -0.94
C HIS A 349 9.09 -4.14 0.49
N ALA A 350 8.01 -3.40 0.69
CA ALA A 350 7.33 -3.28 1.97
C ALA A 350 6.24 -4.35 2.13
N TYR A 351 6.09 -4.86 3.34
CA TYR A 351 5.09 -5.86 3.75
C TYR A 351 4.38 -5.39 5.02
N THR A 352 3.23 -5.98 5.30
CA THR A 352 2.51 -5.79 6.57
C THR A 352 2.78 -6.97 7.50
N ILE A 353 3.02 -6.72 8.79
CA ILE A 353 3.05 -7.77 9.81
C ILE A 353 1.69 -7.79 10.50
N LEU A 354 0.95 -8.89 10.34
CA LEU A 354 -0.42 -9.01 10.86
C LEU A 354 -0.45 -9.67 12.24
N ARG A 355 0.33 -10.74 12.44
CA ARG A 355 0.28 -11.52 13.68
C ARG A 355 1.65 -12.07 14.05
N MET A 356 1.89 -12.18 15.36
CA MET A 356 3.09 -12.79 15.92
C MET A 356 2.71 -13.79 17.01
N LEU A 357 3.23 -15.01 16.93
CA LEU A 357 2.84 -16.11 17.80
C LEU A 357 4.05 -16.86 18.34
N ASP A 358 4.04 -17.13 19.63
CA ASP A 358 4.86 -18.17 20.25
C ASP A 358 4.05 -19.46 20.30
N VAL A 359 4.53 -20.51 19.61
CA VAL A 359 3.91 -21.83 19.61
C VAL A 359 4.76 -22.79 20.42
N PRO A 360 4.38 -23.12 21.67
CA PRO A 360 5.09 -24.14 22.45
C PRO A 360 4.82 -25.52 21.86
N VAL A 361 5.89 -26.27 21.60
CA VAL A 361 5.86 -27.63 21.06
C VAL A 361 6.65 -28.53 21.97
N THR A 362 6.00 -29.55 22.53
CA THR A 362 6.64 -30.55 23.39
C THR A 362 6.86 -31.84 22.61
N ARG A 363 8.11 -32.31 22.57
CA ARG A 363 8.50 -33.61 21.98
C ARG A 363 9.46 -34.30 22.94
N GLN A 364 9.24 -35.59 23.23
CA GLN A 364 10.10 -36.41 24.10
C GLN A 364 10.44 -35.73 25.45
N GLY A 365 9.47 -35.05 26.06
CA GLY A 365 9.64 -34.36 27.35
C GLY A 365 10.40 -33.03 27.29
N LYS A 366 10.84 -32.58 26.11
CA LYS A 366 11.44 -31.25 25.90
C LYS A 366 10.45 -30.32 25.22
N THR A 367 10.27 -29.13 25.78
CA THR A 367 9.45 -28.07 25.17
C THR A 367 10.35 -27.06 24.48
N GLN A 368 10.06 -26.79 23.21
CA GLN A 368 10.65 -25.70 22.43
C GLN A 368 9.55 -24.74 21.99
N THR A 369 9.86 -23.46 21.84
CA THR A 369 8.91 -22.46 21.32
C THR A 369 9.26 -22.15 19.88
N ILE A 370 8.29 -22.25 18.98
CA ILE A 370 8.39 -21.82 17.59
C ILE A 370 7.83 -20.41 17.48
N GLN A 371 8.65 -19.47 17.02
CA GLN A 371 8.30 -18.07 16.83
C GLN A 371 7.81 -17.86 15.40
N LEU A 372 6.50 -17.66 15.22
CA LEU A 372 5.86 -17.52 13.92
C LEU A 372 5.37 -16.10 13.68
N MET A 373 5.56 -15.62 12.45
CA MET A 373 5.07 -14.34 11.96
C MET A 373 4.11 -14.55 10.79
N HIS A 374 3.03 -13.77 10.77
CA HIS A 374 2.08 -13.70 9.67
C HIS A 374 2.32 -12.41 8.90
N VAL A 375 2.79 -12.54 7.67
CA VAL A 375 3.25 -11.43 6.85
C VAL A 375 2.41 -11.34 5.59
N ARG A 376 2.18 -10.12 5.11
CA ARG A 376 1.38 -9.86 3.91
C ARG A 376 2.17 -9.03 2.89
N ASN A 377 2.22 -9.51 1.66
CA ASN A 377 2.65 -8.80 0.47
C ASN A 377 1.50 -7.96 -0.13
N PRO A 378 1.64 -6.64 -0.30
CA PRO A 378 0.62 -5.78 -0.90
C PRO A 378 0.33 -6.07 -2.38
N HIS A 379 1.13 -6.88 -3.07
CA HIS A 379 0.85 -7.34 -4.44
C HIS A 379 -0.23 -8.43 -4.50
N MET A 380 -0.63 -9.00 -3.34
CA MET A 380 -1.53 -10.17 -3.22
C MET A 380 -1.03 -11.43 -3.95
N THR A 381 0.29 -11.52 -4.17
CA THR A 381 0.98 -12.63 -4.82
C THR A 381 2.38 -12.76 -4.21
N ASN A 382 3.18 -13.72 -4.68
CA ASN A 382 4.61 -13.83 -4.37
C ASN A 382 4.84 -14.06 -2.87
N GLU A 383 4.30 -15.17 -2.40
CA GLU A 383 4.43 -15.61 -1.01
C GLU A 383 5.79 -16.27 -0.73
N TRP A 384 6.06 -16.40 0.57
CA TRP A 384 7.16 -17.16 1.13
C TRP A 384 7.19 -18.61 0.63
N LYS A 385 8.38 -19.08 0.27
CA LYS A 385 8.62 -20.43 -0.31
C LYS A 385 9.37 -21.37 0.62
N GLY A 386 9.73 -20.91 1.81
CA GLY A 386 10.41 -21.73 2.82
C GLY A 386 9.43 -22.52 3.70
N LYS A 387 9.93 -22.93 4.87
CA LYS A 387 9.15 -23.69 5.86
C LYS A 387 7.92 -22.89 6.30
N TRP A 388 6.77 -23.54 6.46
CA TRP A 388 5.46 -22.92 6.78
C TRP A 388 4.76 -22.19 5.64
N ARG A 389 5.28 -22.27 4.40
CA ARG A 389 4.52 -21.80 3.24
C ARG A 389 3.16 -22.51 3.12
N ASP A 390 2.26 -21.90 2.36
CA ASP A 390 0.85 -22.24 2.36
C ASP A 390 0.56 -23.71 2.04
N ASP A 391 1.32 -24.32 1.13
CA ASP A 391 1.15 -25.72 0.68
C ASP A 391 2.08 -26.73 1.36
N ASP A 392 2.87 -26.34 2.36
CA ASP A 392 3.85 -27.19 3.07
C ASP A 392 3.18 -28.18 4.04
N LYS A 393 2.52 -29.19 3.47
CA LYS A 393 1.86 -30.26 4.23
C LYS A 393 2.79 -30.95 5.21
N THR A 394 4.07 -31.11 4.86
CA THR A 394 5.04 -31.83 5.69
C THR A 394 5.26 -31.11 7.01
N THR A 395 5.60 -29.81 6.96
CA THR A 395 5.81 -29.03 8.18
C THR A 395 4.53 -28.88 8.97
N TRP A 396 3.43 -28.46 8.32
CA TRP A 396 2.18 -28.22 9.02
C TRP A 396 1.65 -29.47 9.74
N ASN A 397 1.75 -30.65 9.12
CA ASN A 397 1.31 -31.91 9.74
C ASN A 397 2.24 -32.38 10.87
N ALA A 398 3.53 -32.03 10.84
CA ALA A 398 4.48 -32.35 11.91
C ALA A 398 4.24 -31.52 13.19
N TYR A 399 3.56 -30.36 13.05
CA TYR A 399 3.30 -29.41 14.13
C TYR A 399 1.81 -29.01 14.18
N PRO A 400 0.90 -29.93 14.57
CA PRO A 400 -0.53 -29.63 14.69
C PRO A 400 -0.84 -28.50 15.69
N GLU A 401 0.03 -28.27 16.69
CA GLU A 401 -0.06 -27.13 17.60
C GLU A 401 0.05 -25.79 16.88
N ALA A 402 0.92 -25.71 15.87
CA ALA A 402 1.07 -24.52 15.03
C ALA A 402 -0.16 -24.33 14.15
N LEU A 403 -0.66 -25.37 13.49
CA LEU A 403 -1.92 -25.30 12.72
C LEU A 403 -3.08 -24.77 13.57
N LYS A 404 -3.20 -25.24 14.81
CA LYS A 404 -4.23 -24.78 15.74
C LYS A 404 -4.04 -23.32 16.15
N ALA A 405 -2.80 -22.90 16.45
CA ALA A 405 -2.49 -21.54 16.90
C ALA A 405 -2.65 -20.50 15.79
N THR A 406 -2.24 -20.84 14.57
CA THR A 406 -2.34 -19.95 13.40
C THR A 406 -3.75 -19.92 12.84
N GLY A 407 -4.48 -21.04 12.91
CA GLY A 407 -5.74 -21.26 12.19
C GLY A 407 -5.53 -21.45 10.68
N HIS A 408 -4.29 -21.75 10.26
CA HIS A 408 -3.92 -21.90 8.85
C HIS A 408 -4.67 -23.08 8.20
N LYS A 409 -4.99 -22.92 6.91
CA LYS A 409 -5.53 -23.99 6.08
C LYS A 409 -4.48 -24.35 5.03
N VAL A 410 -3.97 -25.58 5.09
CA VAL A 410 -2.92 -26.01 4.16
C VAL A 410 -3.45 -26.07 2.73
N GLY A 411 -2.68 -25.53 1.79
CA GLY A 411 -3.03 -25.42 0.37
C GLY A 411 -3.95 -24.25 0.06
N VAL A 412 -3.98 -23.22 0.91
CA VAL A 412 -4.55 -21.92 0.54
C VAL A 412 -3.84 -21.41 -0.72
N LYS A 413 -4.61 -20.82 -1.63
CA LYS A 413 -4.08 -20.25 -2.87
C LYS A 413 -3.34 -18.96 -2.53
N ASP A 414 -2.25 -18.73 -3.26
CA ASP A 414 -1.49 -17.47 -3.20
C ASP A 414 -2.44 -16.26 -3.23
N ASN A 415 -2.45 -15.58 -2.11
CA ASN A 415 -3.20 -14.36 -1.83
C ASN A 415 -2.28 -13.27 -1.25
N GLY A 416 -0.96 -13.51 -1.27
CA GLY A 416 0.07 -12.65 -0.70
C GLY A 416 0.18 -12.71 0.82
N VAL A 417 -0.49 -13.62 1.54
CA VAL A 417 -0.42 -13.68 3.01
C VAL A 417 0.12 -15.05 3.44
N PHE A 418 1.19 -15.05 4.22
CA PHE A 418 1.93 -16.27 4.54
C PHE A 418 2.44 -16.27 5.98
N TRP A 419 2.72 -17.48 6.49
CA TRP A 419 3.43 -17.68 7.75
C TRP A 419 4.91 -17.99 7.52
N MET A 420 5.77 -17.50 8.42
CA MET A 420 7.21 -17.83 8.43
C MET A 420 7.78 -17.79 9.85
N GLU A 421 8.97 -18.38 10.06
CA GLU A 421 9.67 -18.29 11.36
C GLU A 421 10.45 -16.98 11.50
N TRP A 422 10.57 -16.48 12.74
CA TRP A 422 11.38 -15.29 13.07
C TRP A 422 12.83 -15.38 12.57
N GLU A 423 13.45 -16.56 12.69
CA GLU A 423 14.82 -16.79 12.22
C GLU A 423 14.97 -16.64 10.71
N ASP A 424 13.94 -16.97 9.94
CA ASP A 424 13.95 -16.78 8.49
C ASP A 424 13.62 -15.33 8.12
N PHE A 425 12.78 -14.65 8.90
CA PHE A 425 12.45 -13.25 8.70
C PHE A 425 13.70 -12.37 8.78
N LYS A 426 14.55 -12.58 9.80
CA LYS A 426 15.81 -11.85 9.98
C LYS A 426 16.81 -11.98 8.81
N LYS A 427 16.65 -12.98 7.94
CA LYS A 427 17.54 -13.21 6.78
C LYS A 427 17.10 -12.44 5.54
N GLY A 428 15.79 -12.23 5.36
CA GLY A 428 15.22 -11.56 4.19
C GLY A 428 14.87 -10.08 4.41
N PHE A 429 14.69 -9.66 5.67
CA PHE A 429 14.19 -8.34 6.03
C PHE A 429 15.28 -7.43 6.60
N ALA A 430 15.15 -6.12 6.35
CA ALA A 430 16.06 -5.09 6.83
C ALA A 430 15.49 -4.28 7.98
N GLU A 431 14.17 -4.10 8.01
CA GLU A 431 13.53 -3.09 8.85
C GLU A 431 12.14 -3.54 9.32
N ILE A 432 11.76 -3.13 10.52
CA ILE A 432 10.39 -3.23 11.04
C ILE A 432 9.94 -1.84 11.50
N ALA A 433 8.78 -1.38 11.03
CA ALA A 433 8.11 -0.19 11.51
C ALA A 433 7.04 -0.55 12.55
N ILE A 434 6.99 0.23 13.64
CA ILE A 434 5.95 0.15 14.67
C ILE A 434 5.32 1.54 14.82
N CYS A 435 4.00 1.63 14.70
CA CYS A 435 3.25 2.83 15.06
C CYS A 435 2.49 2.60 16.36
N PHE A 436 2.55 3.54 17.29
CA PHE A 436 1.94 3.40 18.61
C PHE A 436 0.45 3.80 18.62
N ASP A 437 -0.32 3.28 17.67
CA ASP A 437 -1.77 3.49 17.50
C ASP A 437 -2.56 2.31 18.07
N LYS A 438 -3.22 2.49 19.22
CA LYS A 438 -3.96 1.41 19.91
C LYS A 438 -5.16 0.91 19.10
N GLN A 439 -5.57 -0.36 19.28
CA GLN A 439 -6.67 -1.00 18.53
C GLN A 439 -8.00 -0.23 18.52
N ASP A 440 -8.25 0.61 19.52
CA ASP A 440 -9.46 1.42 19.64
C ASP A 440 -9.33 2.83 19.08
N GLU A 441 -8.15 3.22 18.59
CA GLU A 441 -7.97 4.44 17.79
C GLU A 441 -8.91 4.37 16.59
N GLY A 442 -9.79 5.37 16.46
CA GLY A 442 -10.83 5.40 15.43
C GLY A 442 -12.22 4.99 15.91
N LYS A 443 -12.37 4.25 17.02
CA LYS A 443 -13.69 3.81 17.54
C LYS A 443 -14.64 4.96 17.80
N ARG A 444 -14.12 6.14 18.13
CA ARG A 444 -14.95 7.34 18.23
C ARG A 444 -15.78 7.48 16.94
N TYR A 445 -15.18 7.48 15.74
CA TYR A 445 -15.89 7.70 14.46
C TYR A 445 -16.92 6.64 14.07
N THR A 446 -17.00 5.51 14.77
CA THR A 446 -18.02 4.47 14.58
C THR A 446 -18.95 4.32 15.78
N ASP A 447 -18.69 5.05 16.86
CA ASP A 447 -19.58 5.16 18.00
C ASP A 447 -20.80 6.02 17.62
N THR A 448 -21.95 5.35 17.57
CA THR A 448 -23.25 5.94 17.22
C THR A 448 -24.01 6.48 18.44
N SER A 449 -23.40 6.47 19.62
CA SER A 449 -24.00 7.02 20.83
C SER A 449 -24.17 8.53 20.72
N ALA A 450 -25.21 9.07 21.38
CA ALA A 450 -25.43 10.53 21.42
C ALA A 450 -24.25 11.29 22.04
N LYS A 451 -23.50 10.66 22.94
CA LYS A 451 -22.29 11.24 23.57
C LYS A 451 -21.14 11.34 22.57
N ALA A 452 -20.86 10.28 21.83
CA ALA A 452 -19.84 10.30 20.77
C ALA A 452 -20.23 11.23 19.63
N HIS A 453 -21.52 11.28 19.24
CA HIS A 453 -22.01 12.23 18.25
C HIS A 453 -21.77 13.69 18.69
N ALA A 454 -22.03 14.02 19.96
CA ALA A 454 -21.75 15.34 20.53
C ALA A 454 -20.24 15.66 20.64
N GLU A 455 -19.37 14.66 20.78
CA GLU A 455 -17.92 14.81 20.74
C GLU A 455 -17.37 14.89 19.31
N HIS A 456 -17.92 14.18 18.32
CA HIS A 456 -17.54 14.29 16.90
C HIS A 456 -17.85 15.65 16.30
N VAL A 457 -18.90 16.31 16.80
CA VAL A 457 -19.21 17.69 16.46
C VAL A 457 -18.20 18.66 17.10
N LYS A 458 -17.55 18.28 18.22
CA LYS A 458 -16.52 19.09 18.92
C LYS A 458 -15.09 18.83 18.45
N VAL A 459 -14.80 17.63 17.95
CA VAL A 459 -13.60 17.35 17.14
C VAL A 459 -13.87 17.92 15.76
N GLU A 460 -13.95 19.25 15.69
CA GLU A 460 -14.11 19.98 14.44
C GLU A 460 -13.06 19.47 13.45
N TRP A 461 -13.52 19.01 12.28
CA TRP A 461 -12.70 18.64 11.13
C TRP A 461 -11.83 19.84 10.74
N GLY A 462 -10.64 19.94 11.34
CA GLY A 462 -9.74 21.08 11.18
C GLY A 462 -9.75 22.11 12.31
N LEU A 463 -9.78 21.69 13.59
CA LEU A 463 -9.22 22.56 14.64
C LEU A 463 -7.77 22.88 14.29
N THR A 464 -7.56 24.13 13.89
CA THR A 464 -6.27 24.70 13.53
C THR A 464 -5.40 24.85 14.77
N GLY A 465 -4.17 24.34 14.68
CA GLY A 465 -3.15 24.43 15.74
C GLY A 465 -2.35 23.12 15.92
N PRO A 466 -1.17 23.18 16.56
CA PRO A 466 -0.35 21.99 16.79
C PRO A 466 -1.13 20.97 17.63
N GLN A 467 -1.43 19.82 17.04
CA GLN A 467 -2.01 18.64 17.69
C GLN A 467 -0.91 17.62 17.98
N LYS A 468 0.12 18.09 18.68
CA LYS A 468 1.22 17.25 19.15
C LYS A 468 0.66 16.13 20.02
N TRP A 469 1.12 14.89 19.80
CA TRP A 469 0.87 13.83 20.76
C TRP A 469 1.58 14.16 22.08
N GLU A 470 0.81 14.43 23.14
CA GLU A 470 1.37 14.83 24.45
C GLU A 470 1.67 13.64 25.38
N GLY A 471 1.27 12.42 25.01
CA GLY A 471 1.38 11.27 25.91
C GLY A 471 0.06 10.70 26.39
N LEU A 472 0.14 9.55 27.06
CA LEU A 472 -0.77 9.18 28.14
C LEU A 472 -0.02 9.32 29.46
#